data_AF-A0A2V9RUU4-F1
#
_entry.id   AF-A0A2V9RUU4-F1
#
_cell.length_a   1.000
_cell.length_b   1.000
_cell.length_c   1.000
_cell.angle_alpha   90.00
_cell.angle_beta   90.00
_cell.angle_gamma   90.00
#
_symmetry.space_group_name_H-M   'P 1'
#
loop_
_entity.id
_entity.type
_entity.pdbx_description
1 polymer ?
#
loop_
_entity_poly.entity_id
_entity_poly.type
_entity_poly.pdbx_seq_one_letter_code
_entity_poly.pdbx_strand_id
1 'polypeptide(L)'
;MWSKTRCEVNVPLHRLSWILLLVFAVEARAMGSQAQQPSVVPPFGEKPSTVEKERIKMEREAAKRANQQRQSDLKRDTEKLFNLATELKNSVEKTNTGILSVEVVRKAEEIEKLAHSVKEKMKNSY
;
A
#
# COMPACT_ATOMS: atom_id res chain seq x y z
N MET A 1 -7.86 -16.20 -40.25
CA MET A 1 -6.84 -17.21 -39.88
C MET A 1 -5.87 -16.55 -38.91
N TRP A 2 -5.98 -16.88 -37.62
CA TRP A 2 -5.08 -16.42 -36.55
C TRP A 2 -4.03 -17.50 -36.29
N SER A 3 -2.75 -17.13 -36.24
CA SER A 3 -1.69 -18.01 -35.76
C SER A 3 -0.99 -17.33 -34.58
N LYS A 4 -1.44 -17.74 -33.40
CA LYS A 4 -0.99 -17.29 -32.09
C LYS A 4 0.31 -18.04 -31.75
N THR A 5 1.46 -17.38 -31.88
CA THR A 5 2.73 -17.88 -31.34
C THR A 5 2.70 -17.73 -29.82
N ARG A 6 2.48 -18.85 -29.14
CA ARG A 6 2.56 -18.96 -27.69
C ARG A 6 4.05 -19.02 -27.32
N CYS A 7 4.59 -17.94 -26.75
CA CYS A 7 5.93 -17.96 -26.17
C CYS A 7 5.93 -18.87 -24.95
N GLU A 8 6.53 -20.05 -25.08
CA GLU A 8 6.75 -20.99 -23.99
C GLU A 8 8.01 -20.52 -23.23
N VAL A 9 7.83 -19.84 -22.11
CA VAL A 9 8.94 -19.44 -21.24
C VAL A 9 9.29 -20.65 -20.37
N ASN A 10 10.25 -21.46 -20.84
CA ASN A 10 10.76 -22.60 -20.09
C ASN A 10 11.68 -22.11 -18.96
N VAL A 11 11.09 -21.71 -17.83
CA VAL A 11 11.84 -21.31 -16.64
C VAL A 11 12.22 -22.58 -15.86
N PRO A 12 13.51 -22.86 -15.62
CA PRO A 12 13.92 -24.07 -14.91
C PRO A 12 13.28 -24.14 -13.52
N LEU A 13 12.74 -25.29 -13.12
CA LEU A 13 12.12 -25.50 -11.80
C LEU A 13 13.00 -25.03 -10.64
N HIS A 14 14.32 -25.19 -10.77
CA HIS A 14 15.29 -24.72 -9.79
C HIS A 14 15.29 -23.19 -9.64
N ARG A 15 15.02 -22.43 -10.71
CA ARG A 15 14.91 -20.97 -10.64
C ARG A 15 13.65 -20.53 -9.90
N LEU A 16 12.54 -21.27 -10.04
CA LEU A 16 11.34 -21.06 -9.24
C LEU A 16 11.58 -21.41 -7.76
N SER A 17 12.32 -22.48 -7.49
CA SER A 17 12.74 -22.87 -6.14
C SER A 17 13.60 -21.81 -5.46
N TRP A 18 14.56 -21.20 -6.18
CA TRP A 18 15.38 -20.11 -5.64
C TRP A 18 14.57 -18.84 -5.37
N ILE A 19 13.59 -18.52 -6.23
CA ILE A 19 12.68 -17.39 -6.00
C ILE A 19 11.79 -17.64 -4.76
N LEU A 20 11.28 -18.86 -4.59
CA LEU A 20 10.52 -19.27 -3.39
C LEU A 20 11.37 -19.22 -2.11
N LEU A 21 12.64 -19.61 -2.17
CA LEU A 21 13.56 -19.61 -1.03
C LEU A 21 14.00 -18.18 -0.64
N LEU A 22 14.17 -17.29 -1.61
CA LEU A 22 14.41 -15.85 -1.35
C LEU A 22 13.21 -15.17 -0.67
N VAL A 23 11.98 -15.58 -0.96
CA VAL A 23 10.78 -15.06 -0.27
C VAL A 23 10.70 -15.57 1.18
N PHE A 24 11.12 -16.80 1.46
CA PHE A 24 11.11 -17.38 2.82
C PHE A 24 12.25 -16.89 3.73
N ALA A 25 13.39 -16.45 3.20
CA ALA A 25 14.53 -16.02 4.01
C ALA A 25 14.34 -14.64 4.69
N VAL A 26 13.29 -13.89 4.34
CA VAL A 26 13.04 -12.53 4.84
C VAL A 26 12.23 -12.50 6.14
N GLU A 27 11.63 -13.61 6.58
CA GLU A 27 10.79 -13.63 7.79
C GLU A 27 11.55 -13.87 9.11
N ALA A 28 12.85 -14.14 9.08
CA ALA A 28 13.64 -14.46 10.29
C ALA A 28 14.37 -13.26 10.94
N ARG A 29 13.81 -12.05 10.86
CA ARG A 29 14.30 -10.87 11.61
C ARG A 29 13.16 -10.06 12.21
N ALA A 30 12.46 -10.65 13.18
CA ALA A 30 11.60 -9.91 14.11
C ALA A 30 11.62 -10.47 15.54
N MET A 31 12.71 -11.13 15.94
CA MET A 31 12.98 -11.45 17.35
C MET A 31 14.17 -10.62 17.81
N GLY A 32 13.91 -9.51 18.48
CA GLY A 32 14.96 -8.74 19.16
C GLY A 32 14.83 -7.23 19.08
N SER A 33 13.69 -6.69 19.52
CA SER A 33 13.60 -5.30 19.98
C SER A 33 12.50 -5.23 21.04
N GLN A 34 12.72 -5.89 22.17
CA GLN A 34 11.96 -5.65 23.39
C GLN A 34 12.37 -4.28 23.92
N ALA A 35 11.72 -3.23 23.41
CA ALA A 35 11.73 -1.94 24.06
C ALA A 35 11.07 -2.12 25.42
N GLN A 36 11.88 -2.02 26.47
CA GLN A 36 11.45 -2.04 27.85
C GLN A 36 10.54 -0.84 28.09
N GLN A 37 9.23 -1.04 27.97
CA GLN A 37 8.26 -0.10 28.53
C GLN A 37 8.38 -0.19 30.06
N PRO A 38 8.57 0.91 30.79
CA PRO A 38 8.38 0.89 32.23
C PRO A 38 6.92 0.48 32.50
N SER A 39 6.74 -0.71 33.08
CA SER A 39 5.44 -1.20 33.51
C SER A 39 4.96 -0.32 34.67
N VAL A 40 4.08 0.64 34.38
CA VAL A 40 3.21 1.21 35.39
C VAL A 40 2.18 0.13 35.68
N VAL A 41 2.45 -0.71 36.67
CA VAL A 41 1.48 -1.69 37.18
C VAL A 41 0.41 -0.87 37.91
N PRO A 42 -0.84 -0.78 37.41
CA PRO A 42 -1.91 -0.19 38.20
C PRO A 42 -2.13 -1.09 39.43
N PRO A 43 -2.24 -0.53 40.64
CA PRO A 43 -2.51 -1.31 41.84
C PRO A 43 -3.82 -2.07 41.68
N PHE A 44 -3.79 -3.31 42.15
CA PHE A 44 -4.86 -4.30 42.10
C PHE A 44 -6.29 -3.71 42.23
N GLY A 45 -7.13 -3.92 41.21
CA GLY A 45 -8.58 -4.02 41.39
C GLY A 45 -9.42 -2.73 41.31
N GLU A 46 -8.89 -1.58 40.92
CA GLU A 46 -9.72 -0.39 40.70
C GLU A 46 -10.43 -0.48 39.34
N LYS A 47 -11.77 -0.65 39.37
CA LYS A 47 -12.61 -0.49 38.18
C LYS A 47 -12.38 0.93 37.64
N PRO A 48 -12.15 1.12 36.33
CA PRO A 48 -11.92 2.44 35.77
C PRO A 48 -13.09 3.36 36.16
N SER A 49 -12.75 4.54 36.70
CA SER A 49 -13.74 5.55 37.08
C SER A 49 -14.58 5.95 35.86
N THR A 50 -15.77 6.51 36.09
CA THR A 50 -16.67 6.94 34.99
C THR A 50 -15.97 7.91 34.03
N VAL A 51 -15.14 8.81 34.57
CA VAL A 51 -14.33 9.76 33.79
C VAL A 51 -13.31 9.03 32.91
N GLU A 52 -12.65 7.99 33.43
CA GLU A 52 -11.67 7.21 32.67
C GLU A 52 -12.33 6.43 31.53
N LYS A 53 -13.52 5.88 31.75
CA LYS A 53 -14.30 5.19 30.70
C LYS A 53 -14.69 6.14 29.57
N GLU A 54 -15.09 7.36 29.89
CA GLU A 54 -15.41 8.40 28.90
C GLU A 54 -14.18 8.81 28.09
N ARG A 55 -13.02 8.97 28.74
CA ARG A 55 -11.74 9.24 28.06
C ARG A 55 -11.36 8.13 27.09
N ILE A 56 -11.39 6.88 27.54
CA ILE A 56 -11.09 5.71 26.68
C ILE A 56 -12.06 5.63 25.50
N LYS A 57 -13.35 5.94 25.70
CA LYS A 57 -14.34 5.94 24.61
C LYS A 57 -14.03 7.04 23.59
N MET A 58 -13.73 8.25 24.04
CA MET A 58 -13.36 9.36 23.15
C MET A 58 -12.10 9.04 22.34
N GLU A 59 -11.08 8.45 22.97
CA GLU A 59 -9.84 8.05 22.29
C GLU A 59 -10.10 6.98 21.22
N ARG A 60 -10.92 5.96 21.53
CA ARG A 60 -11.32 4.93 20.56
C ARG A 60 -12.09 5.50 19.39
N GLU A 61 -13.00 6.45 19.65
CA GLU A 61 -13.74 7.13 18.58
C GLU A 61 -12.82 7.99 17.71
N ALA A 62 -11.87 8.71 18.31
CA ALA A 62 -10.88 9.49 17.57
C ALA A 62 -10.01 8.60 16.67
N ALA A 63 -9.51 7.48 17.21
CA ALA A 63 -8.75 6.49 16.44
C ALA A 63 -9.58 5.89 15.30
N LYS A 64 -10.86 5.56 15.54
CA LYS A 64 -11.76 5.04 14.50
C LYS A 64 -11.96 6.05 13.38
N ARG A 65 -12.19 7.34 13.70
CA ARG A 65 -12.34 8.40 12.71
C ARG A 65 -11.07 8.60 11.89
N ALA A 66 -9.90 8.60 12.54
CA ALA A 66 -8.61 8.70 11.84
C ALA A 66 -8.40 7.54 10.86
N ASN A 67 -8.74 6.31 11.25
CA ASN A 67 -8.64 5.14 10.38
C ASN A 67 -9.58 5.24 9.17
N GLN A 68 -10.83 5.68 9.39
CA GLN A 68 -11.80 5.88 8.31
C GLN A 68 -11.34 6.96 7.33
N GLN A 69 -10.80 8.07 7.82
CA GLN A 69 -10.26 9.13 6.98
C GLN A 69 -9.11 8.60 6.11
N ARG A 70 -8.15 7.88 6.71
CA ARG A 70 -7.04 7.27 5.96
C ARG A 70 -7.52 6.33 4.86
N GLN A 71 -8.51 5.48 5.14
CA GLN A 71 -9.09 4.60 4.13
C GLN A 71 -9.81 5.38 3.02
N SER A 72 -10.53 6.44 3.37
CA SER A 72 -11.19 7.29 2.38
C SER A 72 -10.19 7.99 1.46
N ASP A 73 -9.07 8.47 2.01
CA ASP A 73 -8.04 9.14 1.23
C ASP A 73 -7.33 8.16 0.29
N LEU A 74 -7.01 6.95 0.78
CA LEU A 74 -6.47 5.88 -0.06
C LEU A 74 -7.41 5.48 -1.21
N LYS A 75 -8.72 5.38 -0.94
CA LYS A 75 -9.72 5.08 -1.98
C LYS A 75 -9.75 6.17 -3.05
N ARG A 76 -9.83 7.45 -2.65
CA ARG A 76 -9.82 8.56 -3.61
C ARG A 76 -8.54 8.60 -4.43
N ASP A 77 -7.38 8.41 -3.81
CA ASP A 77 -6.10 8.41 -4.50
C ASP A 77 -6.01 7.24 -5.51
N THR A 78 -6.54 6.06 -5.15
CA THR A 78 -6.61 4.89 -6.04
C THR A 78 -7.55 5.09 -7.21
N GLU A 79 -8.73 5.67 -6.99
CA GLU A 79 -9.69 5.99 -8.06
C GLU A 79 -9.10 7.01 -9.04
N LYS A 80 -8.43 8.05 -8.53
CA LYS A 80 -7.71 9.02 -9.37
C LYS A 80 -6.61 8.35 -10.20
N LEU A 81 -5.81 7.49 -9.59
CA LEU A 81 -4.76 6.74 -10.29
C LEU A 81 -5.35 5.87 -11.41
N PHE A 82 -6.45 5.17 -11.14
CA PHE A 82 -7.14 4.34 -12.13
C PHE A 82 -7.68 5.17 -13.30
N ASN A 83 -8.29 6.31 -13.02
CA ASN A 83 -8.80 7.21 -14.06
C ASN A 83 -7.67 7.76 -14.93
N LEU A 84 -6.57 8.25 -14.32
CA LEU A 84 -5.41 8.75 -15.05
C LEU A 84 -4.75 7.66 -15.90
N ALA A 85 -4.61 6.45 -15.37
CA ALA A 85 -4.06 5.32 -16.13
C ALA A 85 -4.95 4.95 -17.32
N THR A 86 -6.28 5.00 -17.15
CA THR A 86 -7.24 4.74 -18.22
C THR A 86 -7.19 5.83 -19.30
N GLU A 87 -7.12 7.10 -18.89
CA GLU A 87 -6.99 8.21 -19.82
C GLU A 87 -5.66 8.18 -20.58
N LEU A 88 -4.56 7.85 -19.89
CA LEU A 88 -3.24 7.68 -20.49
C LEU A 88 -3.26 6.55 -21.52
N LYS A 89 -3.84 5.40 -21.18
CA LYS A 89 -4.02 4.27 -22.10
C LYS A 89 -4.79 4.69 -23.35
N ASN A 90 -5.93 5.37 -23.17
CA ASN A 90 -6.75 5.84 -24.29
C ASN A 90 -6.01 6.87 -25.15
N SER A 91 -5.20 7.74 -24.53
CA SER A 91 -4.39 8.73 -25.25
C SER A 91 -3.29 8.05 -26.06
N VAL A 92 -2.61 7.05 -25.50
CA VAL A 92 -1.57 6.25 -26.17
C VAL A 92 -2.15 5.42 -27.32
N GLU A 93 -3.29 4.74 -27.12
CA GLU A 93 -3.97 3.98 -28.17
C GLU A 93 -4.41 4.85 -29.36
N LYS A 94 -4.73 6.13 -29.11
CA LYS A 94 -5.07 7.10 -30.17
C LYS A 94 -3.85 7.65 -30.90
N THR A 95 -2.70 7.81 -30.24
CA THR A 95 -1.43 8.20 -30.90
C THR A 95 -0.77 6.99 -31.57
N ASN A 96 -1.19 6.69 -32.80
CA ASN A 96 -0.67 5.59 -33.61
C ASN A 96 0.76 5.83 -34.18
N THR A 97 1.30 7.05 -34.08
CA THR A 97 2.51 7.48 -34.81
C THR A 97 3.75 7.73 -33.94
N GLY A 98 3.83 7.13 -32.75
CA GLY A 98 5.06 7.09 -31.94
C GLY A 98 5.53 8.44 -31.35
N ILE A 99 4.78 9.52 -31.57
CA ILE A 99 5.05 10.84 -30.98
C ILE A 99 4.16 10.97 -29.74
N LEU A 100 4.72 10.67 -28.57
CA LEU A 100 4.07 10.95 -27.29
C LEU A 100 4.05 12.47 -27.10
N SER A 101 2.86 13.07 -27.09
CA SER A 101 2.72 14.50 -26.80
C SER A 101 3.27 14.81 -25.42
N VAL A 102 3.84 16.00 -25.23
CA VAL A 102 4.40 16.47 -23.94
C VAL A 102 3.41 16.29 -22.78
N GLU A 103 2.11 16.36 -23.06
CA GLU A 103 1.03 16.09 -22.13
C GLU A 103 1.04 14.65 -21.55
N VAL A 104 1.35 13.64 -22.38
CA VAL A 104 1.43 12.22 -21.98
C VAL A 104 2.59 11.99 -21.02
N VAL A 105 3.73 12.63 -21.28
CA VAL A 105 4.91 12.57 -20.39
C VAL A 105 4.59 13.22 -19.04
N ARG A 106 3.97 14.40 -19.04
CA ARG A 106 3.52 15.06 -17.80
C ARG A 106 2.56 14.20 -16.99
N LYS A 107 1.61 13.54 -17.66
CA LYS A 107 0.66 12.62 -17.01
C LYS A 107 1.35 11.40 -16.42
N ALA A 108 2.37 10.85 -17.09
CA ALA A 108 3.17 9.75 -16.55
C ALA A 108 3.94 10.16 -15.28
N GLU A 109 4.53 11.36 -15.24
CA GLU A 109 5.20 11.88 -14.03
C GLU A 109 4.22 12.10 -12.86
N GLU A 110 3.00 12.55 -13.12
CA GLU A 110 1.96 12.67 -12.09
C GLU A 110 1.57 11.29 -11.52
N ILE A 111 1.46 10.28 -12.38
CA ILE A 111 1.21 8.89 -11.96
C ILE A 111 2.36 8.37 -11.09
N GLU A 112 3.61 8.64 -11.45
CA GLU A 112 4.77 8.25 -10.65
C GLU A 112 4.74 8.89 -9.25
N LYS A 113 4.49 10.20 -9.17
CA LYS A 113 4.39 10.92 -7.89
C LYS A 113 3.25 10.40 -7.02
N LEU A 114 2.08 10.14 -7.61
CA LEU A 114 0.94 9.58 -6.90
C LEU A 114 1.20 8.15 -6.42
N ALA A 115 1.77 7.30 -7.27
CA ALA A 115 2.13 5.93 -6.90
C ALA A 115 3.16 5.92 -5.74
N HIS A 116 4.14 6.81 -5.78
CA HIS A 116 5.11 6.94 -4.70
C HIS A 116 4.46 7.44 -3.39
N SER A 117 3.57 8.42 -3.47
CA SER A 117 2.81 8.93 -2.32
C SER A 117 1.94 7.84 -1.68
N VAL A 118 1.23 7.03 -2.48
CA VAL A 118 0.41 5.92 -1.98
C VAL A 118 1.28 4.88 -1.28
N LYS A 119 2.42 4.50 -1.88
CA LYS A 119 3.37 3.55 -1.29
C LYS A 119 3.89 4.03 0.07
N GLU A 120 4.28 5.29 0.19
CA GLU A 120 4.76 5.85 1.46
C GLU A 120 3.64 5.92 2.51
N LYS A 121 2.42 6.33 2.13
CA LYS A 121 1.26 6.33 3.04
C LYS A 121 0.90 4.92 3.54
N MET A 122 1.06 3.90 2.69
CA MET A 122 0.86 2.50 3.07
C MET A 122 1.96 2.00 4.02
N LYS A 123 3.22 2.37 3.77
CA LYS A 123 4.36 1.98 4.61
C LYS A 123 4.30 2.62 6.00
N ASN A 124 3.91 3.90 6.09
CA ASN A 124 3.75 4.61 7.36
C ASN A 124 2.47 4.22 8.14
N SER A 125 1.66 3.30 7.62
CA SER A 125 0.47 2.77 8.31
C SER A 125 0.71 1.44 9.03
N TYR A 126 1.95 0.92 9.01
CA TYR A 126 2.39 -0.28 9.75
C TYR A 126 3.45 0.09 10.80
#